data_AF-A0A3Q4MYE1-F1
#
_entry.id   AF-A0A3Q4MYE1-F1
#
_cell.length_a   1.000
_cell.length_b   1.000
_cell.length_c   1.000
_cell.angle_alpha   90.00
_cell.angle_beta   90.00
_cell.angle_gamma   90.00
#
_symmetry.space_group_name_H-M   'P 1'
#
loop_
_entity.id
_entity.type
_entity.pdbx_description
1 polymer ?
#
loop_
_entity_poly.entity_id
_entity_poly.type
_entity_poly.pdbx_seq_one_letter_code
_entity_poly.pdbx_strand_id
1 'polypeptide(L)'
;VFGNAPPSSMMEKFSDLLQFTTQVSRLMVTEIRRRASNKSTAASRAIVQFLEVNQSEEASRGWMLLTTINLLASSGQKTVDCMTTMSVPSTLVKCLYLFFDLPHMAEAPQILVKLCTFVSPAEELAQKDDLQLLFSAITSWCPPHNLPWRRSAGEVLTTISRHGLSVNVVKYIHKECLATCVQNMQQSDDLSPLEIVEMFAGLSCFLKDSSDVSQTLLDDFRMCQGYTFLCDLMLLEQAKEDESKDALKDLVNLVTCLCTYGVTELKPAGLTTGAPFLLPGFVLPQPS
;
A
#
# COMPACT_ATOMS: atom_id res chain seq x y z
N VAL A 1 -11.90 -23.55 -16.52
CA VAL A 1 -10.99 -24.70 -16.35
C VAL A 1 -10.04 -24.54 -15.16
N PHE A 2 -9.42 -23.37 -14.92
CA PHE A 2 -8.44 -23.21 -13.82
C PHE A 2 -8.88 -22.37 -12.62
N GLY A 3 -10.12 -21.87 -12.56
CA GLY A 3 -10.57 -20.95 -11.51
C GLY A 3 -10.42 -21.48 -10.07
N ASN A 4 -10.47 -22.80 -9.89
CA ASN A 4 -10.33 -23.48 -8.58
C ASN A 4 -9.15 -24.46 -8.53
N ALA A 5 -8.22 -24.37 -9.49
CA ALA A 5 -7.10 -25.30 -9.57
C ALA A 5 -5.92 -24.80 -8.71
N PRO A 6 -5.17 -25.67 -8.01
CA PRO A 6 -4.03 -25.23 -7.21
C PRO A 6 -2.97 -24.53 -8.08
N PRO A 7 -2.24 -23.52 -7.56
CA PRO A 7 -1.26 -22.72 -8.31
C PRO A 7 -0.30 -23.52 -9.20
N SER A 8 0.19 -24.67 -8.70
CA SER A 8 1.12 -25.55 -9.40
C SER A 8 0.51 -26.27 -10.62
N SER A 9 -0.80 -26.51 -10.61
CA SER A 9 -1.46 -27.31 -11.65
C SER A 9 -1.50 -26.64 -13.01
N MET A 10 -1.46 -25.30 -13.06
CA MET A 10 -1.42 -24.56 -14.33
C MET A 10 -0.05 -24.69 -14.98
N MET A 11 1.03 -24.58 -14.19
CA MET A 11 2.41 -24.77 -14.67
C MET A 11 2.64 -26.19 -15.22
N GLU A 12 2.06 -27.21 -14.58
CA GLU A 12 2.21 -28.60 -14.99
C GLU A 12 1.43 -28.93 -16.27
N LYS A 13 0.24 -28.34 -16.45
CA LYS A 13 -0.68 -28.70 -17.55
C LYS A 13 -0.55 -27.81 -18.77
N PHE A 14 0.10 -26.65 -18.66
CA PHE A 14 0.26 -25.71 -19.75
C PHE A 14 1.75 -25.43 -20.01
N SER A 15 2.33 -26.15 -20.96
CA SER A 15 3.75 -26.07 -21.31
C SER A 15 4.22 -24.68 -21.68
N ASP A 16 3.37 -23.90 -22.37
CA ASP A 16 3.72 -22.56 -22.86
C ASP A 16 3.22 -21.44 -21.93
N LEU A 17 2.88 -21.76 -20.68
CA LEU A 17 2.29 -20.82 -19.72
C LEU A 17 3.08 -19.51 -19.58
N LEU A 18 4.40 -19.57 -19.48
CA LEU A 18 5.24 -18.38 -19.32
C LEU A 18 5.27 -17.51 -20.58
N GLN A 19 5.34 -18.15 -21.75
CA GLN A 19 5.28 -17.44 -23.03
C GLN A 19 3.91 -16.78 -23.20
N PHE A 20 2.83 -17.51 -22.92
CA PHE A 20 1.48 -16.99 -22.95
C PHE A 20 1.31 -15.82 -21.98
N THR A 21 1.78 -15.96 -20.73
CA THR A 21 1.75 -14.89 -19.73
C THR A 21 2.45 -13.63 -20.22
N THR A 22 3.61 -13.80 -20.85
CA THR A 22 4.38 -12.68 -21.42
C THR A 22 3.59 -11.96 -22.53
N GLN A 23 2.97 -12.70 -23.45
CA GLN A 23 2.20 -12.11 -24.55
C GLN A 23 0.93 -11.41 -24.07
N VAL A 24 0.20 -12.02 -23.15
CA VAL A 24 -1.01 -11.43 -22.54
C VAL A 24 -0.65 -10.17 -21.75
N SER A 25 0.44 -10.20 -20.99
CA SER A 25 0.95 -9.04 -20.24
C SER A 25 1.36 -7.89 -21.17
N ARG A 26 2.04 -8.20 -22.28
CA ARG A 26 2.39 -7.23 -23.33
C ARG A 26 1.15 -6.59 -23.94
N LEU A 27 0.14 -7.39 -24.26
CA LEU A 27 -1.10 -6.90 -24.83
C LEU A 27 -1.80 -5.94 -23.88
N MET A 28 -1.90 -6.29 -22.58
CA MET A 28 -2.52 -5.43 -21.57
C MET A 28 -1.82 -4.08 -21.47
N VAL A 29 -0.50 -4.10 -21.32
CA VAL A 29 0.28 -2.87 -21.19
C VAL A 29 0.17 -2.01 -22.45
N THR A 30 0.16 -2.63 -23.63
CA THR A 30 0.01 -1.92 -24.91
C THR A 30 -1.37 -1.26 -25.02
N GLU A 31 -2.45 -1.98 -24.72
CA GLU A 31 -3.81 -1.46 -24.82
C GLU A 31 -4.09 -0.34 -23.81
N ILE A 32 -3.58 -0.44 -22.58
CA ILE A 32 -3.70 0.62 -21.58
C ILE A 32 -2.90 1.86 -22.03
N ARG A 33 -1.63 1.69 -22.41
CA ARG A 33 -0.78 2.82 -22.83
C ARG A 33 -1.32 3.54 -24.06
N ARG A 34 -1.89 2.79 -25.02
CA ARG A 34 -2.54 3.37 -26.20
C ARG A 34 -3.67 4.33 -25.82
N ARG A 35 -4.46 3.98 -24.80
CA ARG A 35 -5.57 4.81 -24.28
C ARG A 35 -5.08 5.97 -23.43
N ALA A 36 -3.99 5.79 -22.70
CA ALA A 36 -3.38 6.82 -21.84
C ALA A 36 -2.67 7.96 -22.60
N SER A 37 -2.54 7.87 -23.93
CA SER A 37 -1.71 8.74 -24.76
C SER A 37 -1.97 10.25 -24.63
N ASN A 38 -3.20 10.67 -24.31
CA ASN A 38 -3.58 12.09 -24.25
C ASN A 38 -3.67 12.68 -22.82
N LYS A 39 -3.32 11.92 -21.76
CA LYS A 39 -3.31 12.35 -20.34
C LYS A 39 -4.53 13.21 -19.92
N SER A 40 -5.71 12.90 -20.46
CA SER A 40 -6.94 13.64 -20.18
C SER A 40 -7.89 12.81 -19.32
N THR A 41 -8.88 13.43 -18.68
CA THR A 41 -9.94 12.68 -17.97
C THR A 41 -10.67 11.71 -18.90
N ALA A 42 -10.73 12.01 -20.21
CA ALA A 42 -11.26 11.09 -21.21
C ALA A 42 -10.39 9.84 -21.41
N ALA A 43 -9.06 9.97 -21.29
CA ALA A 43 -8.14 8.85 -21.33
C ALA A 43 -8.36 7.92 -20.13
N SER A 44 -8.47 8.46 -18.92
CA SER A 44 -8.75 7.68 -17.71
C SER A 44 -10.09 6.92 -17.83
N ARG A 45 -11.17 7.60 -18.27
CA ARG A 45 -12.46 6.95 -18.53
C ARG A 45 -12.39 5.84 -19.58
N ALA A 46 -11.62 6.04 -20.65
CA ALA A 46 -11.46 5.04 -21.71
C ALA A 46 -10.73 3.78 -21.21
N ILE A 47 -9.79 3.92 -20.27
CA ILE A 47 -9.12 2.77 -19.65
C ILE A 47 -10.12 2.00 -18.77
N VAL A 48 -10.90 2.69 -17.94
CA VAL A 48 -11.91 2.04 -17.09
C VAL A 48 -12.93 1.29 -17.92
N GLN A 49 -13.51 1.94 -18.94
CA GLN A 49 -14.48 1.32 -19.83
C GLN A 49 -13.90 0.09 -20.56
N PHE A 50 -12.59 0.07 -20.81
CA PHE A 50 -11.93 -1.10 -21.38
C PHE A 50 -11.80 -2.23 -20.38
N LEU A 51 -11.49 -1.91 -19.12
CA LEU A 51 -11.28 -2.89 -18.06
C LEU A 51 -12.60 -3.41 -17.46
N GLU A 52 -13.71 -2.67 -17.54
CA GLU A 52 -15.01 -3.09 -17.02
C GLU A 52 -15.77 -4.05 -17.97
N VAL A 53 -16.74 -4.77 -17.40
CA VAL A 53 -17.69 -5.58 -18.17
C VAL A 53 -18.68 -4.66 -18.87
N ASN A 54 -18.73 -4.73 -20.20
CA ASN A 54 -19.66 -4.00 -21.03
C ASN A 54 -20.63 -5.00 -21.69
N GLN A 55 -21.91 -4.94 -21.31
CA GLN A 55 -23.02 -5.82 -21.75
C GLN A 55 -22.88 -7.31 -21.36
N SER A 56 -21.76 -7.96 -21.68
CA SER A 56 -21.44 -9.34 -21.29
C SER A 56 -19.93 -9.55 -21.14
N GLU A 57 -19.51 -10.56 -20.37
CA GLU A 57 -18.08 -10.86 -20.18
C GLU A 57 -17.37 -11.21 -21.50
N GLU A 58 -18.03 -11.97 -22.37
CA GLU A 58 -17.49 -12.46 -23.65
C GLU A 58 -17.25 -11.33 -24.66
N ALA A 59 -18.05 -10.26 -24.60
CA ALA A 59 -17.86 -9.06 -25.43
C ALA A 59 -16.77 -8.12 -24.85
N SER A 60 -16.39 -8.30 -23.59
CA SER A 60 -15.56 -7.37 -22.83
C SER A 60 -14.08 -7.75 -22.92
N ARG A 61 -13.44 -7.40 -24.04
CA ARG A 61 -12.05 -7.81 -24.33
C ARG A 61 -11.04 -7.40 -23.25
N GLY A 62 -11.16 -6.19 -22.69
CA GLY A 62 -10.22 -5.74 -21.65
C GLY A 62 -10.50 -6.36 -20.28
N TRP A 63 -11.77 -6.58 -19.92
CA TRP A 63 -12.14 -7.40 -18.76
C TRP A 63 -11.59 -8.83 -18.88
N MET A 64 -11.79 -9.49 -20.02
CA MET A 64 -11.23 -10.84 -20.25
C MET A 64 -9.71 -10.84 -20.12
N LEU A 65 -9.05 -9.80 -20.61
CA LEU A 65 -7.61 -9.64 -20.48
C LEU A 65 -7.18 -9.47 -19.02
N LEU A 66 -7.87 -8.62 -18.25
CA LEU A 66 -7.64 -8.41 -16.82
C LEU A 66 -7.85 -9.70 -16.02
N THR A 67 -8.95 -10.40 -16.26
CA THR A 67 -9.29 -11.67 -15.62
C THR A 67 -8.28 -12.76 -15.99
N THR A 68 -7.78 -12.78 -17.23
CA THR A 68 -6.72 -13.70 -17.65
C THR A 68 -5.43 -13.44 -16.89
N ILE A 69 -4.98 -12.18 -16.79
CA ILE A 69 -3.77 -11.85 -16.00
C ILE A 69 -4.00 -12.19 -14.52
N ASN A 70 -5.18 -11.88 -13.96
CA ASN A 70 -5.51 -12.20 -12.56
C ASN A 70 -5.46 -13.71 -12.28
N LEU A 71 -5.91 -14.52 -13.23
CA LEU A 71 -5.84 -15.98 -13.15
C LEU A 71 -4.39 -16.48 -13.25
N LEU A 72 -3.61 -15.95 -14.22
CA LEU A 72 -2.21 -16.32 -14.42
C LEU A 72 -1.34 -15.94 -13.21
N ALA A 73 -1.65 -14.83 -12.54
CA ALA A 73 -0.96 -14.38 -11.34
C ALA A 73 -1.10 -15.38 -10.17
N SER A 74 -2.18 -16.17 -10.15
CA SER A 74 -2.36 -17.25 -9.19
C SER A 74 -1.46 -18.47 -9.44
N SER A 75 -0.68 -18.50 -10.53
CA SER A 75 0.20 -19.64 -10.86
C SER A 75 1.57 -19.59 -10.17
N GLY A 76 1.90 -18.47 -9.51
CA GLY A 76 3.10 -18.32 -8.68
C GLY A 76 4.17 -17.37 -9.24
N GLN A 77 5.32 -17.33 -8.58
CA GLN A 77 6.40 -16.35 -8.82
C GLN A 77 6.80 -16.22 -10.30
N LYS A 78 6.97 -17.33 -11.03
CA LYS A 78 7.44 -17.29 -12.43
C LYS A 78 6.49 -16.53 -13.37
N THR A 79 5.18 -16.67 -13.20
CA THR A 79 4.21 -15.91 -14.02
C THR A 79 4.19 -14.44 -13.61
N VAL A 80 4.30 -14.17 -12.31
CA VAL A 80 4.43 -12.80 -11.79
C VAL A 80 5.69 -12.12 -12.33
N ASP A 81 6.83 -12.80 -12.41
CA ASP A 81 8.06 -12.25 -12.98
C ASP A 81 7.91 -11.89 -14.47
N CYS A 82 7.18 -12.71 -15.25
CA CYS A 82 6.81 -12.36 -16.62
C CYS A 82 5.97 -11.08 -16.68
N MET A 83 4.99 -10.93 -15.79
CA MET A 83 4.14 -9.74 -15.69
C MET A 83 4.93 -8.49 -15.29
N THR A 84 5.81 -8.63 -14.30
CA THR A 84 6.73 -7.59 -13.82
C THR A 84 7.66 -7.11 -14.94
N THR A 85 8.31 -8.05 -15.64
CA THR A 85 9.18 -7.76 -16.79
C THR A 85 8.42 -6.98 -17.87
N MET A 86 7.14 -7.29 -18.06
CA MET A 86 6.29 -6.62 -19.03
C MET A 86 5.70 -5.29 -18.54
N SER A 87 6.00 -4.82 -17.32
CA SER A 87 5.48 -3.58 -16.73
C SER A 87 4.00 -3.61 -16.34
N VAL A 88 3.44 -4.78 -16.03
CA VAL A 88 2.05 -4.85 -15.57
C VAL A 88 1.83 -4.09 -14.24
N PRO A 89 2.66 -4.25 -13.19
CA PRO A 89 2.42 -3.58 -11.91
C PRO A 89 2.44 -2.06 -12.03
N SER A 90 3.53 -1.48 -12.57
CA SER A 90 3.60 -0.02 -12.87
C SER A 90 2.43 0.52 -13.69
N THR A 91 2.02 -0.22 -14.74
CA THR A 91 0.91 0.22 -15.59
C THR A 91 -0.40 0.25 -14.81
N LEU A 92 -0.65 -0.75 -13.95
CA LEU A 92 -1.86 -0.81 -13.14
C LEU A 92 -1.86 0.20 -11.99
N VAL A 93 -0.71 0.47 -11.35
CA VAL A 93 -0.58 1.53 -10.34
C VAL A 93 -0.85 2.90 -10.95
N LYS A 94 -0.34 3.17 -12.15
CA LYS A 94 -0.68 4.39 -12.91
C LYS A 94 -2.17 4.49 -13.20
N CYS A 95 -2.83 3.39 -13.60
CA CYS A 95 -4.28 3.37 -13.77
C CYS A 95 -5.00 3.70 -12.45
N LEU A 96 -4.64 3.02 -11.35
CA LEU A 96 -5.22 3.26 -10.04
C LEU A 96 -5.12 4.73 -9.62
N TYR A 97 -3.95 5.34 -9.81
CA TYR A 97 -3.74 6.76 -9.53
C TYR A 97 -4.57 7.67 -10.43
N LEU A 98 -4.67 7.37 -11.74
CA LEU A 98 -5.51 8.12 -12.67
C LEU A 98 -7.02 8.00 -12.38
N PHE A 99 -7.45 6.93 -11.71
CA PHE A 99 -8.85 6.70 -11.35
C PHE A 99 -9.24 7.42 -10.07
N PHE A 100 -8.27 7.91 -9.31
CA PHE A 100 -8.48 8.71 -8.12
C PHE A 100 -9.25 10.01 -8.41
N ASP A 101 -9.21 10.50 -9.66
CA ASP A 101 -9.91 11.70 -10.14
C ASP A 101 -11.21 11.41 -10.92
N LEU A 102 -11.63 10.15 -11.02
CA LEU A 102 -12.80 9.75 -11.81
C LEU A 102 -14.08 9.65 -10.94
N PRO A 103 -15.27 9.88 -11.53
CA PRO A 103 -16.54 9.68 -10.82
C PRO A 103 -16.75 8.22 -10.40
N HIS A 104 -17.79 7.95 -9.61
CA HIS A 104 -18.14 6.62 -9.08
C HIS A 104 -18.02 5.51 -10.13
N MET A 105 -17.19 4.49 -9.85
CA MET A 105 -16.89 3.36 -10.74
C MET A 105 -16.82 2.06 -9.94
N ALA A 106 -16.78 0.92 -10.65
CA ALA A 106 -16.70 -0.41 -10.06
C ALA A 106 -15.38 -0.64 -9.29
N GLU A 107 -15.38 -1.67 -8.44
CA GLU A 107 -14.29 -2.04 -7.53
C GLU A 107 -12.91 -2.08 -8.19
N ALA A 108 -11.88 -1.67 -7.44
CA ALA A 108 -10.52 -1.69 -7.94
C ALA A 108 -10.04 -3.12 -8.25
N PRO A 109 -9.24 -3.31 -9.31
CA PRO A 109 -8.68 -4.62 -9.60
C PRO A 109 -7.81 -5.16 -8.44
N GLN A 110 -8.29 -6.21 -7.78
CA GLN A 110 -7.58 -6.96 -6.71
C GLN A 110 -6.27 -7.62 -7.18
N ILE A 111 -5.97 -7.53 -8.48
CA ILE A 111 -4.75 -8.05 -9.07
C ILE A 111 -3.49 -7.38 -8.52
N LEU A 112 -3.51 -6.08 -8.20
CA LEU A 112 -2.33 -5.39 -7.67
C LEU A 112 -1.93 -5.94 -6.31
N VAL A 113 -2.90 -6.17 -5.42
CA VAL A 113 -2.70 -6.85 -4.13
C VAL A 113 -2.08 -8.22 -4.37
N LYS A 114 -2.65 -9.03 -5.27
CA LYS A 114 -2.11 -10.36 -5.59
C LYS A 114 -0.67 -10.33 -6.09
N LEU A 115 -0.34 -9.44 -7.04
CA LEU A 115 1.02 -9.30 -7.57
C LEU A 115 1.99 -8.89 -6.45
N CYS A 116 1.62 -7.94 -5.61
CA CYS A 116 2.47 -7.40 -4.55
C CYS A 116 2.66 -8.35 -3.36
N THR A 117 2.11 -9.57 -3.39
CA THR A 117 2.51 -10.66 -2.47
C THR A 117 3.90 -11.21 -2.78
N PHE A 118 4.51 -10.80 -3.90
CA PHE A 118 5.88 -11.10 -4.28
C PHE A 118 6.74 -9.83 -4.23
N VAL A 119 8.06 -10.00 -4.07
CA VAL A 119 9.01 -8.88 -4.00
C VAL A 119 9.19 -8.18 -5.35
N SER A 120 9.19 -8.93 -6.47
CA SER A 120 9.57 -8.40 -7.78
C SER A 120 8.68 -7.25 -8.30
N PRO A 121 7.35 -7.23 -8.09
CA PRO A 121 6.53 -6.06 -8.43
C PRO A 121 6.89 -4.80 -7.64
N ALA A 122 7.16 -4.91 -6.33
CA ALA A 122 7.53 -3.74 -5.52
C ALA A 122 8.87 -3.13 -5.97
N GLU A 123 9.85 -3.98 -6.31
CA GLU A 123 11.11 -3.51 -6.87
C GLU A 123 10.94 -2.85 -8.25
N GLU A 124 10.07 -3.39 -9.10
CA GLU A 124 9.75 -2.80 -10.40
C GLU A 124 9.07 -1.43 -10.27
N LEU A 125 8.14 -1.29 -9.32
CA LEU A 125 7.50 -0.01 -9.00
C LEU A 125 8.52 1.03 -8.52
N ALA A 126 9.44 0.63 -7.65
CA ALA A 126 10.53 1.50 -7.18
C ALA A 126 11.49 1.89 -8.32
N GLN A 127 11.85 0.94 -9.20
CA GLN A 127 12.72 1.20 -10.36
C GLN A 127 12.09 2.15 -11.38
N LYS A 128 10.76 2.12 -11.52
CA LYS A 128 10.01 2.95 -12.49
C LYS A 128 9.46 4.24 -11.91
N ASP A 129 9.77 4.53 -10.65
CA ASP A 129 9.31 5.72 -9.94
C ASP A 129 7.77 5.81 -9.79
N ASP A 130 7.11 4.66 -9.76
CA ASP A 130 5.65 4.56 -9.68
C ASP A 130 5.14 4.21 -8.27
N LEU A 131 6.02 3.75 -7.38
CA LEU A 131 5.65 3.43 -5.99
C LEU A 131 5.18 4.68 -5.23
N GLN A 132 5.76 5.86 -5.50
CA GLN A 132 5.32 7.13 -4.90
C GLN A 132 3.85 7.47 -5.20
N LEU A 133 3.28 6.96 -6.30
CA LEU A 133 1.89 7.20 -6.66
C LEU A 133 0.93 6.57 -5.64
N LEU A 134 1.31 5.42 -5.06
CA LEU A 134 0.53 4.77 -4.01
C LEU A 134 0.56 5.58 -2.70
N PHE A 135 1.75 6.06 -2.30
CA PHE A 135 1.92 6.92 -1.13
C PHE A 135 1.14 8.23 -1.28
N SER A 136 1.17 8.82 -2.48
CA SER A 136 0.38 10.00 -2.80
C SER A 136 -1.12 9.69 -2.74
N ALA A 137 -1.58 8.59 -3.34
CA ALA A 137 -3.00 8.22 -3.34
C ALA A 137 -3.58 8.05 -1.93
N ILE A 138 -2.83 7.44 -0.99
CA ILE A 138 -3.33 7.21 0.37
C ILE A 138 -3.38 8.47 1.24
N THR A 139 -2.66 9.53 0.86
CA THR A 139 -2.55 10.77 1.67
C THR A 139 -3.05 12.03 0.98
N SER A 140 -3.43 11.96 -0.30
CA SER A 140 -4.03 13.09 -1.02
C SER A 140 -5.51 13.18 -0.73
N TRP A 141 -6.03 14.41 -0.66
CA TRP A 141 -7.47 14.65 -0.62
C TRP A 141 -8.17 14.06 -1.86
N CYS A 142 -9.39 13.54 -1.66
CA CYS A 142 -10.27 13.12 -2.74
C CYS A 142 -11.73 13.23 -2.32
N PRO A 143 -12.66 13.38 -3.27
CA PRO A 143 -14.08 13.32 -2.98
C PRO A 143 -14.50 12.00 -2.29
N PRO A 144 -15.59 11.98 -1.50
CA PRO A 144 -16.04 10.78 -0.77
C PRO A 144 -16.27 9.54 -1.66
N HIS A 145 -16.68 9.73 -2.91
CA HIS A 145 -16.90 8.63 -3.84
C HIS A 145 -15.60 7.97 -4.33
N ASN A 146 -14.44 8.60 -4.12
CA ASN A 146 -13.12 8.06 -4.44
C ASN A 146 -12.45 7.36 -3.26
N LEU A 147 -13.05 7.35 -2.07
CA LEU A 147 -12.55 6.62 -0.91
C LEU A 147 -12.28 5.12 -1.18
N PRO A 148 -13.07 4.40 -1.99
CA PRO A 148 -12.74 3.02 -2.37
C PRO A 148 -11.39 2.91 -3.10
N TRP A 149 -11.04 3.86 -3.97
CA TRP A 149 -9.75 3.89 -4.67
C TRP A 149 -8.59 4.17 -3.70
N ARG A 150 -8.78 5.11 -2.76
CA ARG A 150 -7.82 5.34 -1.66
C ARG A 150 -7.58 4.06 -0.87
N ARG A 151 -8.66 3.35 -0.49
CA ARG A 151 -8.59 2.10 0.26
C ARG A 151 -7.83 1.03 -0.51
N SER A 152 -8.10 0.86 -1.81
CA SER A 152 -7.38 -0.09 -2.64
C SER A 152 -5.89 0.23 -2.79
N ALA A 153 -5.51 1.51 -2.88
CA ALA A 153 -4.10 1.89 -2.82
C ALA A 153 -3.46 1.52 -1.47
N GLY A 154 -4.19 1.74 -0.37
CA GLY A 154 -3.78 1.32 0.98
C GLY A 154 -3.62 -0.19 1.14
N GLU A 155 -4.51 -0.99 0.54
CA GLU A 155 -4.40 -2.45 0.53
C GLU A 155 -3.14 -2.92 -0.22
N VAL A 156 -2.81 -2.28 -1.33
CA VAL A 156 -1.57 -2.57 -2.08
C VAL A 156 -0.34 -2.23 -1.22
N LEU A 157 -0.29 -1.05 -0.59
CA LEU A 157 0.81 -0.68 0.30
C LEU A 157 0.94 -1.61 1.51
N THR A 158 -0.18 -2.01 2.10
CA THR A 158 -0.21 -2.99 3.21
C THR A 158 0.32 -4.36 2.77
N THR A 159 0.13 -4.72 1.50
CA THR A 159 0.67 -5.98 0.97
C THR A 159 2.17 -5.85 0.72
N ILE A 160 2.61 -4.71 0.16
CA ILE A 160 4.03 -4.41 -0.05
C ILE A 160 4.78 -4.37 1.29
N SER A 161 4.21 -3.79 2.34
CA SER A 161 4.85 -3.72 3.66
C SER A 161 5.16 -5.11 4.23
N ARG A 162 4.26 -6.08 4.02
CA ARG A 162 4.40 -7.45 4.54
C ARG A 162 5.25 -8.37 3.68
N HIS A 163 5.26 -8.17 2.36
CA HIS A 163 5.82 -9.14 1.43
C HIS A 163 6.83 -8.55 0.43
N GLY A 164 6.73 -7.26 0.15
CA GLY A 164 7.44 -6.58 -0.93
C GLY A 164 8.64 -5.73 -0.48
N LEU A 165 8.90 -5.61 0.82
CA LEU A 165 10.01 -4.80 1.33
C LEU A 165 11.37 -5.47 1.05
N SER A 166 12.10 -4.93 0.08
CA SER A 166 13.53 -5.19 -0.13
C SER A 166 14.36 -3.95 0.23
N VAL A 167 15.68 -4.11 0.34
CA VAL A 167 16.61 -2.99 0.56
C VAL A 167 16.44 -1.89 -0.51
N ASN A 168 16.17 -2.27 -1.76
CA ASN A 168 15.94 -1.32 -2.86
C ASN A 168 14.64 -0.54 -2.69
N VAL A 169 13.58 -1.22 -2.24
CA VAL A 169 12.27 -0.60 -1.99
C VAL A 169 12.36 0.37 -0.81
N VAL A 170 12.99 -0.04 0.30
CA VAL A 170 13.22 0.86 1.45
C VAL A 170 14.06 2.07 1.04
N LYS A 171 15.15 1.86 0.30
CA LYS A 171 16.00 2.95 -0.22
C LYS A 171 15.24 3.91 -1.14
N TYR A 172 14.28 3.40 -1.90
CA TYR A 172 13.43 4.25 -2.74
C TYR A 172 12.51 5.11 -1.86
N ILE A 173 11.80 4.48 -0.91
CA ILE A 173 10.83 5.17 -0.03
C ILE A 173 11.52 6.25 0.81
N HIS A 174 12.73 5.96 1.29
CA HIS A 174 13.57 6.87 2.09
C HIS A 174 13.82 8.23 1.41
N LYS A 175 13.77 8.30 0.07
CA LYS A 175 14.07 9.55 -0.66
C LYS A 175 13.09 10.66 -0.31
N GLU A 176 11.81 10.47 -0.63
CA GLU A 176 10.80 11.54 -0.49
C GLU A 176 9.38 11.03 -0.18
N CYS A 177 9.09 9.72 -0.27
CA CYS A 177 7.72 9.23 -0.16
C CYS A 177 7.04 9.61 1.18
N LEU A 178 7.75 9.44 2.30
CA LEU A 178 7.20 9.75 3.63
C LEU A 178 7.06 11.25 3.88
N ALA A 179 8.01 12.05 3.39
CA ALA A 179 7.93 13.50 3.48
C ALA A 179 6.70 14.03 2.73
N THR A 180 6.48 13.54 1.50
CA THR A 180 5.29 13.87 0.70
C THR A 180 4.00 13.46 1.38
N CYS A 181 3.94 12.28 2.02
CA CYS A 181 2.76 11.85 2.79
C CYS A 181 2.42 12.81 3.92
N VAL A 182 3.41 13.19 4.74
CA VAL A 182 3.20 14.13 5.85
C VAL A 182 2.80 15.50 5.32
N GLN A 183 3.44 15.98 4.26
CA GLN A 183 3.11 17.24 3.63
C GLN A 183 1.67 17.28 3.11
N ASN A 184 1.21 16.23 2.42
CA ASN A 184 -0.14 16.16 1.87
C ASN A 184 -1.21 16.28 2.97
N MET A 185 -0.98 15.61 4.11
CA MET A 185 -1.91 15.66 5.25
C MET A 185 -1.89 17.01 5.97
N GLN A 186 -0.74 17.70 6.01
CA GLN A 186 -0.60 19.00 6.66
C GLN A 186 -1.17 20.17 5.86
N GLN A 187 -1.08 20.12 4.53
CA GLN A 187 -1.38 21.26 3.66
C GLN A 187 -2.82 21.30 3.13
N SER A 188 -3.63 20.28 3.42
CA SER A 188 -4.97 20.19 2.87
C SER A 188 -6.02 20.74 3.83
N ASP A 189 -6.48 21.96 3.57
CA ASP A 189 -7.59 22.60 4.32
C ASP A 189 -8.91 21.84 4.20
N ASP A 190 -9.06 21.00 3.16
CA ASP A 190 -10.26 20.22 2.89
C ASP A 190 -10.32 18.86 3.64
N LEU A 191 -9.29 18.50 4.41
CA LEU A 191 -9.28 17.24 5.18
C LEU A 191 -9.88 17.44 6.57
N SER A 192 -10.83 16.58 6.94
CA SER A 192 -11.28 16.49 8.32
C SER A 192 -10.24 15.79 9.21
N PRO A 193 -10.22 16.08 10.53
CA PRO A 193 -9.32 15.40 11.46
C PRO A 193 -9.42 13.88 11.40
N LEU A 194 -10.63 13.33 11.29
CA LEU A 194 -10.84 11.88 11.19
C LEU A 194 -10.21 11.29 9.93
N GLU A 195 -10.30 11.97 8.79
CA GLU A 195 -9.62 11.53 7.56
C GLU A 195 -8.10 11.53 7.72
N ILE A 196 -7.53 12.55 8.38
CA ILE A 196 -6.09 12.59 8.67
C ILE A 196 -5.69 11.42 9.58
N VAL A 197 -6.51 11.09 10.58
CA VAL A 197 -6.28 9.93 11.46
C VAL A 197 -6.30 8.61 10.68
N GLU A 198 -7.26 8.42 9.78
CA GLU A 198 -7.31 7.23 8.93
C GLU A 198 -6.08 7.11 8.01
N MET A 199 -5.64 8.22 7.41
CA MET A 199 -4.43 8.27 6.58
C MET A 199 -3.19 7.89 7.40
N PHE A 200 -3.06 8.43 8.61
CA PHE A 200 -1.98 8.10 9.53
C PHE A 200 -2.03 6.64 10.01
N ALA A 201 -3.21 6.11 10.29
CA ALA A 201 -3.36 4.72 10.68
C ALA A 201 -2.80 3.78 9.59
N GLY A 202 -3.13 4.05 8.32
CA GLY A 202 -2.55 3.34 7.18
C GLY A 202 -1.03 3.48 7.10
N LEU A 203 -0.51 4.71 7.23
CA LEU A 203 0.93 4.98 7.17
C LEU A 203 1.69 4.32 8.34
N SER A 204 1.13 4.33 9.55
CA SER A 204 1.73 3.73 10.73
C SER A 204 1.81 2.21 10.65
N CYS A 205 0.81 1.56 10.04
CA CYS A 205 0.86 0.13 9.77
C CYS A 205 2.03 -0.20 8.84
N PHE A 206 2.24 0.62 7.81
CA PHE A 206 3.40 0.48 6.92
C PHE A 206 4.72 0.68 7.66
N LEU A 207 4.82 1.72 8.49
CA LEU A 207 6.02 2.00 9.29
C LEU A 207 6.33 0.86 10.26
N LYS A 208 5.31 0.31 10.93
CA LYS A 208 5.44 -0.87 11.80
C LYS A 208 6.04 -2.05 11.06
N ASP A 209 5.38 -2.49 9.98
CA ASP A 209 5.83 -3.64 9.20
C ASP A 209 7.25 -3.41 8.64
N SER A 210 7.56 -2.16 8.26
CA SER A 210 8.90 -1.81 7.78
C SER A 210 9.98 -1.84 8.86
N SER A 211 9.62 -1.59 10.12
CA SER A 211 10.57 -1.52 11.24
C SER A 211 11.22 -2.87 11.56
N ASP A 212 10.53 -3.98 11.23
CA ASP A 212 11.06 -5.34 11.31
C ASP A 212 12.18 -5.58 10.29
N VAL A 213 12.23 -4.79 9.22
CA VAL A 213 13.22 -4.88 8.13
C VAL A 213 14.29 -3.79 8.26
N SER A 214 13.90 -2.54 8.54
CA SER A 214 14.78 -1.39 8.67
C SER A 214 14.15 -0.25 9.49
N GLN A 215 14.95 0.37 10.35
CA GLN A 215 14.55 1.56 11.13
C GLN A 215 14.58 2.87 10.32
N THR A 216 15.14 2.86 9.10
CA THR A 216 15.30 4.05 8.25
C THR A 216 14.00 4.83 8.06
N LEU A 217 12.88 4.13 7.84
CA LEU A 217 11.60 4.80 7.56
C LEU A 217 11.01 5.50 8.79
N LEU A 218 11.29 4.99 10.00
CA LEU A 218 10.91 5.66 11.24
C LEU A 218 11.78 6.89 11.52
N ASP A 219 13.07 6.82 11.14
CA ASP A 219 13.95 7.98 11.16
C ASP A 219 13.47 9.06 10.19
N ASP A 220 13.07 8.69 8.97
CA ASP A 220 12.51 9.63 7.99
C ASP A 220 11.23 10.27 8.50
N PHE A 221 10.33 9.46 9.08
CA PHE A 221 9.10 9.95 9.68
C PHE A 221 9.36 10.98 10.80
N ARG A 222 10.42 10.77 11.59
CA ARG A 222 10.89 11.76 12.57
C ARG A 222 11.43 13.03 11.89
N MET A 223 12.25 12.88 10.87
CA MET A 223 12.89 14.00 10.16
C MET A 223 11.88 14.87 9.42
N CYS A 224 10.80 14.29 8.89
CA CYS A 224 9.70 15.06 8.28
C CYS A 224 8.66 15.56 9.29
N GLN A 225 8.97 15.58 10.60
CA GLN A 225 8.10 16.10 11.66
C GLN A 225 6.78 15.35 11.82
N GLY A 226 6.71 14.07 11.42
CA GLY A 226 5.50 13.26 11.51
C GLY A 226 4.99 13.11 12.96
N TYR A 227 5.90 12.93 13.93
CA TYR A 227 5.53 12.88 15.35
C TYR A 227 5.01 14.20 15.89
N THR A 228 5.65 15.32 15.51
CA THR A 228 5.20 16.67 15.89
C THR A 228 3.80 16.94 15.37
N PHE A 229 3.55 16.60 14.11
CA PHE A 229 2.24 16.74 13.50
C PHE A 229 1.16 15.91 14.21
N LEU A 230 1.45 14.67 14.59
CA LEU A 230 0.53 13.84 15.37
C LEU A 230 0.19 14.47 16.72
N CYS A 231 1.18 15.04 17.43
CA CYS A 231 0.96 15.74 18.69
C CYS A 231 0.09 16.99 18.51
N ASP A 232 0.37 17.79 17.48
CA ASP A 232 -0.41 19.01 17.19
C ASP A 232 -1.88 18.67 16.86
N LEU A 233 -2.10 17.59 16.09
CA LEU A 233 -3.43 17.10 15.77
C LEU A 233 -4.19 16.63 17.01
N MET A 234 -3.53 15.92 17.94
CA MET A 234 -4.14 15.53 19.21
C MET A 234 -4.54 16.73 20.06
N LEU A 235 -3.67 17.74 20.17
CA LEU A 235 -3.96 18.96 20.94
C LEU A 235 -5.11 19.74 20.32
N LEU A 236 -5.17 19.80 18.99
CA LEU A 236 -6.26 20.44 18.26
C LEU A 236 -7.61 19.74 18.52
N GLU A 237 -7.66 18.42 18.45
CA GLU A 237 -8.88 17.65 18.71
C GLU A 237 -9.29 17.69 20.18
N GLN A 238 -8.34 17.69 21.12
CA GLN A 238 -8.63 17.83 22.54
C GLN A 238 -9.29 19.18 22.88
N ALA A 239 -8.93 20.26 22.17
CA ALA A 239 -9.53 21.58 22.37
C ALA A 239 -11.01 21.65 21.93
N LYS A 240 -11.51 20.68 21.15
CA LYS A 240 -12.89 20.59 20.68
C LYS A 240 -13.73 19.76 21.67
N GLU A 241 -13.98 20.31 22.85
CA GLU A 241 -14.53 19.63 24.06
C GLU A 241 -15.75 18.71 23.84
N ASP A 242 -16.56 18.87 22.78
CA ASP A 242 -17.80 18.10 22.57
C ASP A 242 -17.96 17.38 21.21
N GLU A 243 -17.08 17.58 20.22
CA GLU A 243 -17.34 17.11 18.84
C GLU A 243 -16.45 15.95 18.34
N SER A 244 -15.38 15.57 19.06
CA SER A 244 -14.39 14.61 18.50
C SER A 244 -13.79 13.60 19.48
N LYS A 245 -14.65 12.82 20.16
CA LYS A 245 -14.18 11.75 21.05
C LYS A 245 -13.56 10.57 20.29
N ASP A 246 -14.04 10.28 19.08
CA ASP A 246 -13.59 9.13 18.29
C ASP A 246 -12.21 9.38 17.65
N ALA A 247 -11.99 10.54 17.00
CA ALA A 247 -10.69 10.85 16.40
C ALA A 247 -9.59 10.97 17.46
N LEU A 248 -9.88 11.57 18.63
CA LEU A 248 -8.94 11.64 19.74
C LEU A 248 -8.58 10.24 20.27
N LYS A 249 -9.57 9.35 20.40
CA LYS A 249 -9.33 7.96 20.82
C LYS A 249 -8.45 7.21 19.82
N ASP A 250 -8.71 7.38 18.53
CA ASP A 250 -7.94 6.73 17.47
C ASP A 250 -6.51 7.28 17.37
N LEU A 251 -6.32 8.59 17.62
CA LEU A 251 -4.99 9.19 17.76
C LEU A 251 -4.21 8.63 18.95
N VAL A 252 -4.85 8.46 20.12
CA VAL A 252 -4.20 7.87 21.29
C VAL A 252 -3.78 6.42 20.99
N ASN A 253 -4.63 5.65 20.30
CA ASN A 253 -4.28 4.29 19.88
C ASN A 253 -3.10 4.27 18.92
N LEU A 254 -3.08 5.19 17.95
CA LEU A 254 -2.01 5.34 16.98
C LEU A 254 -0.66 5.65 17.64
N VAL A 255 -0.64 6.63 18.56
CA VAL A 255 0.57 6.97 19.33
C VAL A 255 1.02 5.80 20.20
N THR A 256 0.08 5.10 20.83
CA THR A 256 0.38 3.88 21.61
C THR A 256 1.05 2.83 20.74
N CYS A 257 0.58 2.62 19.51
CA CYS A 257 1.23 1.72 18.56
C CYS A 257 2.65 2.17 18.22
N LEU A 258 2.86 3.45 17.87
CA LEU A 258 4.19 3.97 17.51
C LEU A 258 5.22 3.83 18.63
N CYS A 259 4.79 3.84 19.89
CA CYS A 259 5.67 3.58 21.05
C CYS A 259 6.18 2.12 21.13
N THR A 260 5.56 1.17 20.43
CA THR A 260 5.95 -0.27 20.48
C THR A 260 7.01 -0.67 19.46
N TYR A 261 7.24 0.14 18.43
CA TYR A 261 8.20 -0.14 17.35
C TYR A 261 9.03 1.09 16.96
N GLY A 262 9.15 2.08 17.85
CA GLY A 262 9.84 3.34 17.56
C GLY A 262 11.36 3.19 17.35
N VAL A 263 11.96 4.24 16.78
CA VAL A 263 13.39 4.36 16.43
C VAL A 263 14.34 3.93 17.55
N THR A 264 13.93 4.16 18.80
CA THR A 264 14.74 3.83 19.99
C THR A 264 14.09 2.68 20.73
N GLU A 265 14.78 1.56 20.78
CA GLU A 265 14.41 0.46 21.69
C GLU A 265 14.52 0.98 23.13
N LEU A 266 13.39 0.99 23.86
CA LEU A 266 13.38 1.23 25.29
C LEU A 266 14.02 0.05 26.00
N LYS A 267 15.34 0.09 26.11
CA LYS A 267 16.08 -0.86 26.92
C LYS A 267 15.76 -0.55 28.39
N PRO A 268 15.58 -1.59 29.23
CA PRO A 268 15.68 -1.39 30.67
C PRO A 268 16.96 -0.59 30.91
N ALA A 269 16.88 0.47 31.72
CA ALA A 269 18.08 1.19 32.13
C ALA A 269 19.13 0.13 32.50
N GLY A 270 20.23 0.10 31.75
CA GLY A 270 21.22 -0.94 31.93
C GLY A 270 21.60 -1.01 33.41
N LEU A 271 22.04 -2.18 33.87
CA LEU A 271 22.65 -2.41 35.18
C LEU A 271 23.95 -1.60 35.40
N THR A 272 24.08 -0.42 34.80
CA THR A 272 25.09 0.55 35.14
C THR A 272 24.64 1.22 36.44
N THR A 273 25.12 0.64 37.54
CA THR A 273 25.05 1.08 38.95
C THR A 273 23.81 0.70 39.75
N GLY A 274 23.78 -0.57 40.20
CA GLY A 274 22.92 -1.02 41.30
C GLY A 274 22.16 -2.28 40.94
N ALA A 275 22.22 -3.30 41.81
CA ALA A 275 21.37 -4.47 41.71
C ALA A 275 19.90 -4.05 41.52
N PRO A 276 19.10 -4.78 40.72
CA PRO A 276 17.67 -4.49 40.61
C PRO A 276 17.09 -4.51 42.02
N PHE A 277 16.22 -3.56 42.34
CA PHE A 277 15.56 -3.50 43.64
C PHE A 277 14.85 -4.83 43.90
N LEU A 278 15.42 -5.65 44.79
CA LEU A 278 14.80 -6.88 45.24
C LEU A 278 13.70 -6.50 46.23
N LEU A 279 12.44 -6.62 45.80
CA LEU A 279 11.31 -6.48 46.71
C LEU A 279 11.46 -7.55 47.82
N PRO A 280 11.54 -7.20 49.11
CA PRO A 280 11.67 -8.18 50.19
C PRO A 280 10.53 -9.21 50.12
N GLY A 281 10.87 -10.48 49.99
CA GLY A 281 9.90 -11.59 49.87
C GLY A 281 9.45 -11.94 48.44
N PHE A 282 9.96 -11.27 47.41
CA PHE A 282 9.71 -11.67 46.02
C PHE A 282 10.45 -12.98 45.70
N VAL A 283 9.70 -14.01 45.30
CA VAL A 283 10.24 -15.30 44.85
C VAL A 283 9.85 -15.46 43.38
N LEU A 284 10.83 -15.68 42.50
CA LEU A 284 10.56 -16.00 41.10
C LEU A 284 9.71 -17.28 41.04
N PRO A 285 8.57 -17.28 40.31
CA PRO A 285 7.79 -18.49 40.11
C PRO A 285 8.68 -19.54 39.43
N GLN A 286 8.81 -20.71 40.05
CA GLN A 286 9.47 -21.85 39.42
C GLN A 286 8.51 -22.44 38.38
N PRO A 287 8.96 -22.66 37.13
CA PRO A 287 8.13 -23.35 36.15
C PRO A 287 7.85 -24.78 36.62
N SER A 288 6.59 -25.19 36.50
CA SER A 288 6.11 -26.57 36.72
C SER A 288 6.42 -27.47 35.53
#